data_AF-A0A1H6F7D6-F1
#
_entry.id   AF-A0A1H6F7D6-F1
#
_cell.length_a   1.000
_cell.length_b   1.000
_cell.length_c   1.000
_cell.angle_alpha   90.00
_cell.angle_beta   90.00
_cell.angle_gamma   90.00
#
_symmetry.space_group_name_H-M   'P 1'
#
loop_
_entity.id
_entity.type
_entity.pdbx_description
1 polymer ?
#
loop_
_entity_poly.entity_id
_entity_poly.type
_entity_poly.pdbx_seq_one_letter_code
_entity_poly.pdbx_strand_id
1 'polypeptide(L)'
;MASGSDDGTVKLWDVKSGALKQTLQAQSRVWSVAFDAQGLLASGSRDGTVKLWDVKSGALKQTLQAQSPINSVAFDAQGLLASGSYDGTVKLWDVTQEQAGKDSRKYKLSSTLWGRGGALGESGCQWQCLGRRSWGFFTQG
;
A
#
# COMPACT_ATOMS: atom_id res chain seq x y z
N MET A 1 -2.53 15.25 2.50
CA MET A 1 -1.96 14.31 3.50
C MET A 1 -3.03 13.28 3.85
N ALA A 2 -2.67 12.02 4.10
CA ALA A 2 -3.57 11.03 4.70
C ALA A 2 -2.99 10.52 6.01
N SER A 3 -3.87 10.11 6.92
CA SER A 3 -3.53 9.41 8.14
C SER A 3 -4.49 8.26 8.36
N GLY A 4 -3.95 7.05 8.58
CA GLY A 4 -4.71 5.91 9.07
C GLY A 4 -4.77 5.93 10.59
N SER A 5 -5.92 5.58 11.15
CA SER A 5 -6.17 5.58 12.59
C SER A 5 -6.54 4.19 13.11
N ASP A 6 -6.32 4.00 14.40
CA ASP A 6 -6.69 2.80 15.13
C ASP A 6 -8.20 2.63 15.29
N ASP A 7 -8.95 3.72 15.13
CA ASP A 7 -10.41 3.75 15.08
C ASP A 7 -10.99 3.13 13.79
N GLY A 8 -10.14 2.69 12.87
CA GLY A 8 -10.54 2.11 11.60
C GLY A 8 -10.97 3.12 10.55
N THR A 9 -10.57 4.39 10.71
CA THR A 9 -10.77 5.44 9.73
C THR A 9 -9.47 5.88 9.08
N VAL A 10 -9.58 6.37 7.85
CA VAL A 10 -8.51 7.07 7.16
C VAL A 10 -8.97 8.49 6.89
N LYS A 11 -8.23 9.47 7.41
CA LYS A 11 -8.56 10.89 7.25
C LYS A 11 -7.66 11.51 6.20
N LEU A 12 -8.29 12.19 5.24
CA LEU A 12 -7.65 12.95 4.17
C LEU A 12 -7.71 14.45 4.50
N TRP A 13 -6.57 15.10 4.45
CA TRP A 13 -6.39 16.52 4.75
C TRP A 13 -5.83 17.26 3.54
N ASP A 14 -6.38 18.44 3.29
CA ASP A 14 -5.78 19.37 2.34
C ASP A 14 -4.46 19.91 2.92
N VAL A 15 -3.38 19.83 2.15
CA VAL A 15 -2.05 20.25 2.63
C VAL A 15 -1.93 21.78 2.66
N LYS A 16 -2.65 22.50 1.79
CA LYS A 16 -2.56 23.96 1.70
C LYS A 16 -3.38 24.64 2.80
N SER A 17 -4.59 24.15 3.05
CA SER A 17 -5.47 24.74 4.05
C SER A 17 -5.44 24.07 5.42
N GLY A 18 -4.90 22.84 5.51
CA GLY A 18 -4.97 22.02 6.72
C GLY A 18 -6.38 21.52 7.04
N ALA A 19 -7.36 21.75 6.17
CA ALA A 19 -8.74 21.35 6.40
C ALA A 19 -8.94 19.84 6.17
N LEU A 20 -9.79 19.23 7.00
CA LEU A 20 -10.25 17.85 6.79
C LEU A 20 -11.10 17.81 5.52
N LYS A 21 -10.63 17.10 4.50
CA LYS A 21 -11.37 16.90 3.25
C LYS A 21 -12.34 15.74 3.36
N GLN A 22 -11.86 14.61 3.87
CA GLN A 22 -12.67 13.39 3.86
C GLN A 22 -12.28 12.44 4.98
N THR A 23 -13.27 11.68 5.48
CA THR A 23 -13.05 10.56 6.38
C THR A 23 -13.53 9.30 5.68
N LEU A 24 -12.61 8.37 5.42
CA LEU A 24 -12.85 7.09 4.77
C LEU A 24 -12.95 6.01 5.83
N GLN A 25 -13.91 5.11 5.70
CA GLN A 25 -14.13 4.01 6.63
C GLN A 25 -13.38 2.77 6.16
N ALA A 26 -12.29 2.43 6.86
CA ALA A 26 -11.49 1.23 6.60
C ALA A 26 -11.97 0.01 7.41
N GLN A 27 -12.91 0.20 8.34
CA GLN A 27 -13.63 -0.83 9.12
C GLN A 27 -12.77 -1.62 10.12
N SER A 28 -11.45 -1.46 10.09
CA SER A 28 -10.53 -2.03 11.08
C SER A 28 -9.24 -1.21 11.11
N ARG A 29 -8.45 -1.41 12.16
CA ARG A 29 -7.25 -0.65 12.48
C ARG A 29 -6.32 -0.59 11.26
N VAL A 30 -6.03 0.64 10.83
CA VAL A 30 -5.18 0.90 9.66
C VAL A 30 -3.75 1.07 10.10
N TRP A 31 -2.85 0.23 9.60
CA TRP A 31 -1.43 0.28 9.96
C TRP A 31 -0.59 1.04 8.94
N SER A 32 -1.03 1.09 7.69
CA SER A 32 -0.27 1.72 6.62
C SER A 32 -1.22 2.31 5.59
N VAL A 33 -0.86 3.47 5.07
CA VAL A 33 -1.55 4.16 3.98
C VAL A 33 -0.52 4.57 2.93
N ALA A 34 -0.87 4.45 1.66
CA ALA A 34 -0.03 4.85 0.54
C ALA A 34 -0.88 5.57 -0.51
N PHE A 35 -0.25 6.52 -1.21
CA PHE A 35 -0.83 7.19 -2.37
C PHE A 35 -0.14 6.70 -3.63
N ASP A 36 -0.90 6.54 -4.71
CA ASP A 36 -0.32 6.38 -6.04
C ASP A 36 -0.10 7.77 -6.70
N ALA A 37 0.45 7.75 -7.92
CA ALA A 37 0.61 8.96 -8.74
C ALA A 37 -0.68 9.42 -9.46
N GLN A 38 -1.70 8.56 -9.56
CA GLN A 38 -2.95 8.80 -10.31
C GLN A 38 -4.10 9.33 -9.43
N GLY A 39 -3.90 9.42 -8.12
CA GLY A 39 -4.90 9.83 -7.14
C GLY A 39 -5.70 8.68 -6.52
N LEU A 40 -5.16 7.47 -6.42
CA LEU A 40 -5.65 6.41 -5.55
C LEU A 40 -4.94 6.45 -4.19
N LEU A 41 -5.68 6.03 -3.18
CA LEU A 41 -5.20 5.79 -1.83
C LEU A 41 -5.41 4.31 -1.51
N ALA A 42 -4.35 3.64 -1.03
CA ALA A 42 -4.43 2.31 -0.45
C ALA A 42 -4.32 2.39 1.07
N SER A 43 -5.03 1.52 1.78
CA SER A 43 -4.77 1.26 3.19
C SER A 43 -4.65 -0.23 3.47
N GLY A 44 -3.64 -0.60 4.24
CA GLY A 44 -3.52 -1.92 4.83
C GLY A 44 -4.15 -1.97 6.22
N SER A 45 -5.02 -2.95 6.44
CA SER A 45 -5.76 -3.13 7.69
C SER A 45 -5.36 -4.40 8.43
N ARG A 46 -5.58 -4.41 9.75
CA ARG A 46 -5.39 -5.58 10.62
C ARG A 46 -6.32 -6.74 10.27
N ASP A 47 -7.47 -6.47 9.65
CA ASP A 47 -8.39 -7.51 9.19
C ASP A 47 -7.87 -8.31 7.97
N GLY A 48 -6.66 -7.97 7.49
CA GLY A 48 -6.05 -8.61 6.33
C GLY A 48 -6.70 -8.20 5.01
N THR A 49 -7.34 -7.03 4.98
CA THR A 49 -7.82 -6.41 3.76
C THR A 49 -6.95 -5.21 3.37
N VAL A 50 -6.85 -4.98 2.07
CA VAL A 50 -6.32 -3.75 1.48
C VAL A 50 -7.47 -3.06 0.77
N LYS A 51 -7.81 -1.86 1.19
CA LYS A 51 -8.88 -1.08 0.57
C LYS A 51 -8.27 0.02 -0.30
N LEU A 52 -8.89 0.26 -1.44
CA LEU A 52 -8.49 1.25 -2.43
C LEU A 52 -9.59 2.28 -2.58
N TRP A 53 -9.23 3.56 -2.44
CA TRP A 53 -10.13 4.69 -2.61
C TRP A 53 -9.62 5.63 -3.69
N ASP A 54 -10.55 6.22 -4.40
CA ASP A 54 -10.28 7.36 -5.26
C ASP A 54 -10.15 8.62 -4.41
N VAL A 55 -9.04 9.35 -4.47
CA VAL A 55 -8.79 10.54 -3.63
C VAL A 55 -9.66 11.73 -4.04
N LYS A 56 -10.08 11.81 -5.31
CA LYS A 56 -10.88 12.95 -5.81
C LYS A 56 -12.33 12.85 -5.34
N SER A 57 -12.92 11.67 -5.41
CA SER A 57 -14.30 11.40 -4.98
C SER A 57 -14.42 10.88 -3.55
N GLY A 58 -13.34 10.28 -3.03
CA GLY A 58 -13.32 9.46 -1.81
C GLY A 58 -14.20 8.22 -1.87
N ALA A 59 -14.58 7.79 -3.07
CA ALA A 59 -15.31 6.54 -3.26
C ALA A 59 -14.38 5.35 -3.04
N LEU A 60 -14.88 4.32 -2.35
CA LEU A 60 -14.21 3.02 -2.27
C LEU A 60 -14.29 2.35 -3.63
N LYS A 61 -13.14 2.21 -4.31
CA LYS A 61 -13.03 1.55 -5.61
C LYS A 61 -12.98 0.04 -5.47
N GLN A 62 -12.17 -0.46 -4.54
CA GLN A 62 -11.96 -1.89 -4.43
C GLN A 62 -11.54 -2.31 -3.01
N THR A 63 -11.90 -3.54 -2.64
CA THR A 63 -11.40 -4.21 -1.43
C THR A 63 -10.70 -5.49 -1.85
N LEU A 64 -9.43 -5.60 -1.49
CA LEU A 64 -8.54 -6.71 -1.81
C LEU A 64 -8.33 -7.55 -0.54
N GLN A 65 -8.55 -8.86 -0.62
CA GLN A 65 -8.37 -9.74 0.53
C GLN A 65 -7.00 -10.38 0.55
N ALA A 66 -6.16 -9.98 1.49
CA ALA A 66 -4.83 -10.50 1.68
C ALA A 66 -4.77 -11.73 2.61
N GLN A 67 -5.87 -12.11 3.27
CA GLN A 67 -6.01 -13.31 4.14
C GLN A 67 -5.17 -13.29 5.43
N SER A 68 -4.34 -12.28 5.63
CA SER A 68 -3.49 -12.13 6.82
C SER A 68 -3.23 -10.63 7.06
N PRO A 69 -3.06 -10.16 8.31
CA PRO A 69 -2.97 -8.74 8.64
C PRO A 69 -1.90 -8.01 7.82
N ILE A 70 -2.23 -6.81 7.31
CA ILE A 70 -1.35 -6.05 6.41
C ILE A 70 -0.62 -4.96 7.17
N ASN A 71 0.70 -5.16 7.33
CA ASN A 71 1.56 -4.23 8.07
C ASN A 71 2.01 -3.04 7.22
N SER A 72 2.14 -3.22 5.91
CA SER A 72 2.69 -2.21 5.02
C SER A 72 2.06 -2.28 3.64
N VAL A 73 1.78 -1.11 3.05
CA VAL A 73 1.38 -0.97 1.65
C VAL A 73 2.29 0.05 0.96
N ALA A 74 2.58 -0.16 -0.32
CA ALA A 74 3.36 0.77 -1.14
C ALA A 74 2.90 0.71 -2.60
N PHE A 75 2.85 1.86 -3.25
CA PHE A 75 2.63 1.94 -4.70
C PHE A 75 3.94 2.18 -5.43
N ASP A 76 4.02 1.67 -6.65
CA ASP A 76 5.01 2.10 -7.62
C ASP A 76 4.50 3.28 -8.48
N ALA A 77 5.37 3.80 -9.34
CA ALA A 77 5.03 4.88 -10.27
C ALA A 77 4.11 4.44 -11.42
N GLN A 78 3.98 3.14 -11.66
CA GLN A 78 3.15 2.58 -12.73
C GLN A 78 1.72 2.27 -12.27
N GLY A 79 1.47 2.14 -10.96
CA GLY A 79 0.18 1.73 -10.38
C GLY A 79 0.14 0.25 -9.93
N LEU A 80 1.29 -0.36 -9.66
CA LEU A 80 1.39 -1.62 -8.95
C LEU A 80 1.40 -1.37 -7.44
N LEU A 81 0.53 -2.06 -6.72
CA LEU A 81 0.44 -2.02 -5.26
C LEU A 81 1.12 -3.25 -4.67
N ALA A 82 2.06 -3.03 -3.77
CA ALA A 82 2.65 -4.07 -2.93
C ALA A 82 2.05 -4.03 -1.52
N SER A 83 1.59 -5.17 -1.02
CA SER A 83 1.13 -5.32 0.36
C SER A 83 1.98 -6.36 1.09
N GLY A 84 2.63 -5.96 2.18
CA GLY A 84 3.36 -6.83 3.08
C GLY A 84 2.49 -7.30 4.24
N SER A 85 2.38 -8.61 4.42
CA SER A 85 1.58 -9.22 5.47
C SER A 85 2.44 -9.71 6.64
N TYR A 86 1.81 -9.87 7.81
CA TYR A 86 2.45 -10.38 9.02
C TYR A 86 2.96 -11.83 8.86
N ASP A 87 2.42 -12.59 7.90
CA ASP A 87 2.84 -13.97 7.61
C ASP A 87 4.16 -14.08 6.80
N GLY A 88 4.81 -12.94 6.53
CA GLY A 88 6.04 -12.88 5.73
C GLY A 88 5.81 -13.00 4.22
N THR A 89 4.55 -12.93 3.76
CA THR A 89 4.23 -12.87 2.34
C THR A 89 4.08 -11.42 1.87
N VAL A 90 4.50 -11.20 0.63
CA VAL A 90 4.23 -9.96 -0.10
C VAL A 90 3.31 -10.31 -1.25
N LYS A 91 2.20 -9.57 -1.37
CA LYS A 91 1.28 -9.68 -2.51
C LYS A 91 1.41 -8.45 -3.38
N LEU A 92 1.48 -8.67 -4.68
CA LEU A 92 1.43 -7.61 -5.68
C LEU A 92 0.03 -7.59 -6.30
N TRP A 93 -0.51 -6.38 -6.44
CA TRP A 93 -1.83 -6.11 -6.98
C TRP A 93 -1.69 -5.08 -8.09
N ASP A 94 -2.12 -5.43 -9.29
CA ASP A 94 -2.16 -4.49 -10.39
C ASP A 94 -3.46 -3.67 -10.31
N VAL A 95 -3.34 -2.36 -10.07
CA VAL A 95 -4.50 -1.46 -9.95
C VAL A 95 -4.71 -0.57 -11.19
N THR A 96 -3.90 -0.77 -12.24
CA THR A 96 -3.89 0.06 -13.45
C THR A 96 -4.96 -0.32 -14.47
N GLN A 97 -5.36 -1.58 -14.48
CA GLN A 97 -6.33 -2.09 -15.45
C GLN A 97 -7.73 -1.92 -14.89
N GLU A 98 -8.59 -1.22 -15.64
CA GLU A 98 -10.05 -1.12 -15.44
C GLU A 98 -10.75 -2.50 -15.40
N GLN A 99 -9.99 -3.59 -15.61
CA GLN A 99 -10.38 -4.99 -15.46
C GLN A 99 -9.86 -5.71 -14.20
N ALA A 100 -9.32 -5.05 -13.16
CA ALA A 100 -8.63 -5.69 -12.03
C ALA A 100 -9.53 -6.49 -11.05
N GLY A 101 -10.31 -7.43 -11.56
CA GLY A 101 -10.83 -8.55 -10.81
C GLY A 101 -9.73 -9.58 -10.54
N LYS A 102 -9.29 -9.63 -9.28
CA LYS A 102 -8.90 -10.86 -8.57
C LYS A 102 -7.55 -11.53 -8.81
N ASP A 103 -6.61 -11.02 -9.60
CA ASP A 103 -5.31 -11.70 -9.73
C ASP A 103 -4.23 -11.09 -8.83
N SER A 104 -4.10 -11.63 -7.61
CA SER A 104 -3.04 -11.27 -6.66
C SER A 104 -1.89 -12.25 -6.79
N ARG A 105 -0.70 -11.80 -7.21
CA ARG A 105 0.48 -12.65 -7.22
C ARG A 105 1.09 -12.69 -5.82
N LYS A 106 1.17 -13.89 -5.25
CA LYS A 106 1.75 -14.13 -3.91
C LYS A 106 3.23 -14.46 -4.04
N TYR A 107 4.07 -13.68 -3.39
CA TYR A 107 5.50 -13.94 -3.27
C TYR A 107 5.78 -14.23 -1.79
N LYS A 108 6.33 -15.41 -1.51
CA LYS A 108 6.78 -15.77 -0.17
C LYS A 108 8.25 -15.39 -0.06
N LEU A 109 8.57 -14.45 0.83
CA LEU A 109 9.96 -14.18 1.15
C LEU A 109 10.41 -15.29 2.11
N SER A 110 11.15 -16.29 1.61
CA SER A 110 11.88 -17.20 2.47
C SER A 110 13.00 -16.41 3.15
N SER A 111 12.94 -16.37 4.48
CA SER A 111 13.89 -15.69 5.34
C SER A 111 15.30 -16.28 5.18
N THR A 112 16.05 -15.85 4.16
CA THR A 112 17.48 -16.16 4.03
C THR A 112 18.32 -14.99 3.52
N LEU A 113 17.77 -13.78 3.38
CA LEU A 113 18.54 -12.59 3.03
C LEU A 113 18.33 -11.48 4.07
N TRP A 114 18.73 -11.76 5.30
CA TRP A 114 19.11 -10.72 6.26
C TRP A 114 20.61 -10.45 6.11
N GLY A 115 21.01 -9.96 4.93
CA GLY A 115 22.37 -9.53 4.64
C GLY A 115 22.32 -8.12 4.06
N ARG A 116 23.12 -7.21 4.62
CA ARG A 116 23.20 -5.80 4.21
C ARG A 116 23.25 -5.68 2.67
N GLY A 117 22.30 -4.94 2.08
CA GLY A 117 22.39 -4.48 0.69
C GLY A 117 21.70 -5.34 -0.38
N GLY A 118 20.67 -6.12 -0.07
CA GLY A 118 19.91 -6.87 -1.08
C GLY A 118 18.92 -6.01 -1.86
N ALA A 119 19.33 -5.51 -3.04
CA ALA A 119 18.41 -4.97 -4.04
C ALA A 119 17.71 -6.11 -4.78
N LEU A 120 16.37 -6.13 -4.74
CA LEU A 120 15.57 -6.98 -5.61
C LEU A 120 15.20 -6.15 -6.83
N GLY A 121 15.86 -6.43 -7.95
CA GLY A 121 15.55 -5.90 -9.26
C GLY A 121 15.51 -7.04 -10.27
N GLU A 122 14.35 -7.30 -10.84
CA GLU A 122 14.27 -7.83 -12.20
C GLU A 122 13.52 -6.79 -13.01
N SER A 123 14.23 -6.18 -13.97
CA SER A 123 13.88 -5.01 -14.78
C SER A 123 13.68 -3.67 -14.03
N GLY A 124 14.78 -2.93 -13.86
CA GLY A 124 14.80 -1.46 -13.76
C GLY A 124 14.37 -0.80 -12.44
N CYS A 125 13.63 -1.47 -11.56
CA CYS A 125 13.14 -0.86 -10.31
C CYS A 125 13.79 -1.51 -9.09
N GLN A 126 14.58 -0.73 -8.33
CA GLN A 126 15.16 -1.18 -7.06
C GLN A 126 14.34 -0.65 -5.87
N TRP A 127 13.82 -1.59 -5.08
CA TRP A 127 13.17 -1.28 -3.81
C TRP A 127 14.22 -1.36 -2.70
N GLN A 128 14.49 -0.25 -2.01
CA GLN A 128 15.42 -0.24 -0.88
C GLN A 128 14.67 0.03 0.44
N CYS A 129 14.85 -0.89 1.40
CA CYS A 129 14.41 -0.70 2.78
C CYS A 129 15.15 0.49 3.40
N LEU A 130 14.46 1.61 3.62
CA LEU A 130 15.03 2.78 4.32
C LEU A 130 14.89 2.68 5.85
N GLY A 131 14.30 1.61 6.38
CA GLY A 131 14.26 1.33 7.81
C GLY A 131 13.24 0.25 8.18
N ARG A 132 13.10 -0.05 9.48
CA ARG A 132 12.19 -1.10 10.01
C ARG A 132 10.71 -0.90 9.66
N ARG A 133 10.31 0.26 9.11
CA ARG A 133 8.91 0.65 8.88
C ARG A 133 8.67 1.48 7.61
N SER A 134 9.64 1.63 6.70
CA SER A 134 9.37 2.30 5.42
C SER A 134 10.27 1.78 4.30
N TRP A 135 9.67 1.72 3.11
CA TRP A 135 10.33 1.46 1.84
C TRP A 135 10.49 2.77 1.08
N GLY A 136 11.68 3.01 0.54
CA GLY A 136 11.97 4.15 -0.33
C GLY A 136 12.10 3.72 -1.78
N PHE A 137 11.54 4.52 -2.68
CA PHE A 137 11.73 4.38 -4.12
C PHE A 137 12.91 5.27 -4.54
N PHE A 138 13.90 4.69 -5.21
CA PHE A 138 15.00 5.43 -5.84
C PHE A 138 15.15 4.97 -7.29
N THR A 139 15.12 5.93 -8.22
CA THR A 139 15.56 5.72 -9.60
C THR A 139 17.04 6.09 -9.67
N GLN A 140 17.91 5.17 -10.07
CA GLN A 140 19.29 5.53 -10.38
C GLN A 140 19.26 6.29 -11.72
N GLY A 141 19.80 7.51 -11.73
CA GLY A 141 20.02 8.29 -12.95
C GLY A 141 21.26 7.82 -13.71
#